data_AF-A0A2X3KKF3-F1
#
_entry.id   AF-A0A2X3KKF3-F1
#
_cell.length_a   1.000
_cell.length_b   1.000
_cell.length_c   1.000
_cell.angle_alpha   90.00
_cell.angle_beta   90.00
_cell.angle_gamma   90.00
#
_symmetry.space_group_name_H-M   'P 1'
#
loop_
_entity.id
_entity.type
_entity.pdbx_description
1 polymer ?
#
loop_
_entity_poly.entity_id
_entity_poly.type
_entity_poly.pdbx_seq_one_letter_code
_entity_poly.pdbx_strand_id
1 'polypeptide(L)'
;MSRLLNFYISSNLRRQAVLEQFLGTNGQRIPYIISIAGSVAVGKSTTARVLQALLSRWPEHRRVELITTDGFLHPNQVLKERGLMKKKGFPESYDMHRLVKFVSDLKSGVPNVTAPVYSHLIYDVIPDGDKTVVQP
;
A
#
# COMPACT_ATOMS: atom_id res chain seq x y z
N MET A 1 -5.58 12.05 16.04
CA MET A 1 -5.56 10.72 15.40
C MET A 1 -4.15 10.17 15.13
N SER A 2 -3.20 10.94 14.61
CA SER A 2 -1.82 10.45 14.35
C SER A 2 -1.10 9.88 15.58
N ARG A 3 -1.28 10.49 16.77
CA ARG A 3 -0.72 9.97 18.03
C ARG A 3 -1.20 8.56 18.37
N LEU A 4 -2.50 8.28 18.20
CA LEU A 4 -3.06 6.94 18.46
C LEU A 4 -2.46 5.90 17.51
N LEU A 5 -2.42 6.21 16.21
CA LEU A 5 -1.77 5.34 15.21
C LEU A 5 -0.30 5.11 15.57
N ASN A 6 0.41 6.15 16.01
CA ASN A 6 1.78 6.01 16.46
C ASN A 6 1.91 5.04 17.64
N PHE A 7 1.02 5.11 18.64
CA PHE A 7 1.00 4.15 19.75
C PHE A 7 0.80 2.71 19.26
N TYR A 8 -0.13 2.47 18.32
CA TYR A 8 -0.33 1.14 17.74
C TYR A 8 0.93 0.64 17.00
N ILE A 9 1.54 1.49 16.18
CA ILE A 9 2.77 1.15 15.44
C ILE A 9 3.91 0.83 16.42
N SER A 10 4.19 1.71 17.38
CA SER A 10 5.25 1.51 18.37
C SER A 10 5.03 0.27 19.23
N SER A 11 3.79 -0.03 19.62
CA SER A 11 3.47 -1.24 20.37
C SER A 11 3.62 -2.51 19.53
N ASN A 12 3.27 -2.47 18.24
CA ASN A 12 3.48 -3.59 17.32
C ASN A 12 4.97 -3.89 17.11
N LEU A 13 5.78 -2.84 16.87
CA LEU A 13 7.24 -2.96 16.72
C LEU A 13 7.90 -3.52 17.98
N ARG A 14 7.50 -3.04 19.17
CA ARG A 14 8.00 -3.59 20.44
C ARG A 14 7.65 -5.07 20.62
N ARG A 15 6.40 -5.45 20.31
CA ARG A 15 5.97 -6.85 20.38
C ARG A 15 6.78 -7.73 19.42
N GLN A 16 7.03 -7.24 18.21
CA GLN A 16 7.82 -7.95 17.22
C GLN A 16 9.26 -8.18 17.71
N ALA A 17 9.92 -7.15 18.25
CA ALA A 17 11.27 -7.28 18.81
C ALA A 17 11.35 -8.32 19.95
N VAL A 18 10.34 -8.37 20.83
CA VAL A 18 10.26 -9.38 21.90
C VAL A 18 10.11 -10.79 21.35
N LEU A 19 9.27 -10.98 20.32
CA LEU A 19 9.10 -12.28 19.67
C LEU A 19 10.36 -12.74 18.93
N GLU A 20 11.05 -11.83 18.25
CA GLU A 20 12.32 -12.11 17.56
C GLU A 20 13.39 -12.53 18.56
N GLN A 21 13.51 -11.83 19.69
CA GLN A 21 14.41 -12.22 20.77
C GLN A 21 14.07 -13.59 21.36
N PHE A 22 12.78 -13.88 21.57
CA PHE A 22 12.33 -15.16 22.11
C PHE A 22 12.57 -16.34 21.15
N LEU A 23 12.33 -16.14 19.85
CA LEU A 23 12.49 -17.16 18.81
C LEU A 23 13.95 -17.28 18.32
N GLY A 24 14.84 -16.38 18.73
CA GLY A 24 16.24 -16.35 18.27
C GLY A 24 16.38 -16.04 16.79
N THR A 25 15.42 -15.32 16.19
CA THR A 25 15.45 -14.97 14.78
C THR A 25 16.09 -13.60 14.57
N ASN A 26 16.93 -13.47 13.54
CA ASN A 26 17.34 -12.17 13.03
C ASN A 26 16.18 -11.58 12.24
N GLY A 27 15.31 -10.85 12.93
CA GLY A 27 14.09 -10.28 12.38
C GLY A 27 14.31 -9.43 11.14
N GLN A 28 13.57 -9.72 10.07
CA GLN A 28 13.42 -8.79 8.96
C GLN A 28 12.46 -7.68 9.36
N ARG A 29 12.75 -6.42 8.98
CA ARG A 29 11.88 -5.28 9.25
C ARG A 29 10.59 -5.38 8.42
N ILE A 30 9.57 -5.99 9.00
CA ILE A 30 8.26 -6.10 8.36
C ILE A 30 7.54 -4.74 8.41
N PRO A 31 7.13 -4.15 7.28
CA PRO A 31 6.44 -2.88 7.26
C PRO A 31 5.06 -2.97 7.94
N TYR A 32 4.69 -1.92 8.66
CA TYR A 32 3.33 -1.76 9.20
C TYR A 32 2.42 -1.19 8.10
N ILE A 33 1.32 -1.89 7.79
CA ILE A 33 0.41 -1.53 6.69
C ILE A 33 -0.87 -0.92 7.27
N ILE A 34 -1.26 0.24 6.75
CA ILE A 34 -2.51 0.93 7.10
C ILE A 34 -3.36 1.03 5.83
N SER A 35 -4.52 0.39 5.83
CA SER A 35 -5.47 0.46 4.72
C SER A 35 -6.55 1.51 5.00
N ILE A 36 -6.85 2.35 3.99
CA ILE A 36 -7.90 3.38 4.08
C ILE A 36 -8.94 3.05 3.01
N ALA A 37 -10.11 2.58 3.46
CA ALA A 37 -11.23 2.20 2.61
C ALA A 37 -12.38 3.22 2.71
N GLY A 38 -13.35 3.13 1.80
CA GLY A 38 -14.51 4.01 1.74
C GLY A 38 -14.97 4.30 0.30
N SER A 39 -16.12 4.95 0.17
CA SER A 39 -16.73 5.25 -1.14
C SER A 39 -15.87 6.14 -2.03
N VAL A 40 -16.18 6.19 -3.33
CA VAL A 40 -15.59 7.15 -4.26
C VAL A 40 -15.90 8.57 -3.76
N ALA A 41 -14.94 9.49 -3.91
CA ALA A 41 -15.04 10.90 -3.47
C ALA A 41 -15.17 11.18 -1.96
N VAL A 42 -15.19 10.17 -1.07
CA VAL A 42 -15.27 10.39 0.40
C VAL A 42 -13.99 11.00 1.03
N GLY A 43 -12.95 11.26 0.23
CA GLY A 43 -11.71 11.90 0.72
C GLY A 43 -10.59 10.95 1.14
N LYS A 44 -10.63 9.66 0.77
CA LYS A 44 -9.58 8.67 1.10
C LYS A 44 -8.16 9.17 0.79
N SER A 45 -7.95 9.69 -0.43
CA SER A 45 -6.64 10.17 -0.88
C SER A 45 -6.17 11.39 -0.09
N THR A 46 -7.10 12.25 0.35
CA THR A 46 -6.79 13.39 1.21
C THR A 46 -6.35 12.91 2.59
N THR A 47 -7.14 12.03 3.22
CA THR A 47 -6.81 11.46 4.53
C THR A 47 -5.49 10.71 4.50
N ALA A 48 -5.23 9.93 3.45
CA ALA A 48 -3.99 9.16 3.30
C ALA A 48 -2.75 10.06 3.21
N ARG A 49 -2.80 11.15 2.41
CA ARG A 49 -1.69 12.12 2.30
C ARG A 49 -1.45 12.87 3.60
N VAL A 50 -2.53 13.27 4.30
CA VAL A 50 -2.41 13.92 5.62
C VAL A 50 -1.77 12.97 6.62
N LEU A 51 -2.21 11.71 6.68
CA LEU A 51 -1.61 10.70 7.56
C LEU A 51 -0.14 10.43 7.21
N GLN A 52 0.21 10.33 5.93
CA GLN A 52 1.59 10.18 5.48
C GLN A 52 2.46 11.34 5.97
N ALA A 53 2.02 12.59 5.77
CA ALA A 53 2.74 13.78 6.19
C ALA A 53 2.92 13.85 7.71
N LEU A 54 1.90 13.47 8.49
CA LEU A 54 1.96 13.46 9.95
C LEU A 54 2.90 12.36 10.49
N LEU A 55 2.83 11.15 9.92
CA LEU A 55 3.66 10.03 10.34
C LEU A 55 5.13 10.19 9.94
N SER A 56 5.41 10.85 8.83
CA SER A 56 6.78 11.11 8.36
C SER A 56 7.53 12.14 9.23
N ARG A 57 6.80 12.97 9.98
CA ARG A 57 7.37 14.01 10.85
C ARG A 57 7.78 13.50 12.24
N TRP A 58 7.62 12.22 12.53
CA TRP A 58 7.98 11.69 13.85
C TRP A 58 9.50 11.57 14.03
N PRO A 59 10.03 11.74 15.27
CA PRO A 59 11.48 11.76 15.53
C PRO A 59 12.22 10.48 15.13
N GLU A 60 11.49 9.37 15.01
CA GLU A 60 12.05 8.08 14.60
C GLU A 60 12.31 8.00 13.07
N HIS A 61 12.11 9.11 12.33
CA HIS A 61 12.37 9.25 10.89
C HIS A 61 11.84 8.08 10.05
N ARG A 62 10.61 7.65 10.33
CA ARG A 62 10.00 6.50 9.67
C ARG A 62 9.78 6.80 8.19
N ARG A 63 10.22 5.88 7.32
CA ARG A 63 9.87 5.89 5.91
C ARG A 63 8.39 5.52 5.75
N VAL A 64 7.59 6.44 5.20
CA VAL A 64 6.15 6.22 4.98
C VAL A 64 5.84 6.28 3.49
N GLU A 65 5.49 5.14 2.92
CA GLU A 65 5.08 5.01 1.53
C GLU A 65 3.55 5.04 1.41
N LEU A 66 3.06 5.73 0.37
CA LEU A 66 1.65 5.74 0.00
C LEU A 66 1.47 5.02 -1.34
N ILE A 67 0.57 4.05 -1.37
CA ILE A 67 0.19 3.25 -2.54
C ILE A 67 -1.33 3.30 -2.68
N THR A 68 -1.82 3.52 -3.90
CA THR A 68 -3.25 3.51 -4.22
C THR A 68 -3.62 2.18 -4.90
N THR A 69 -4.81 1.66 -4.61
CA THR A 69 -5.29 0.43 -5.24
C THR A 69 -5.66 0.62 -6.70
N ASP A 70 -5.91 1.86 -7.14
CA ASP A 70 -6.25 2.20 -8.53
C ASP A 70 -5.17 1.74 -9.52
N GLY A 71 -3.90 1.66 -9.09
CA GLY A 71 -2.82 1.10 -9.90
C GLY A 71 -3.02 -0.36 -10.27
N PHE A 72 -3.74 -1.11 -9.43
CA PHE A 72 -4.04 -2.53 -9.63
C PHE A 72 -5.32 -2.75 -10.45
N LEU A 73 -5.91 -1.70 -11.04
CA LEU A 73 -6.92 -1.89 -12.08
C LEU A 73 -6.29 -2.62 -13.27
N HIS A 74 -7.09 -3.40 -13.99
CA HIS A 74 -6.66 -3.87 -15.30
C HIS A 74 -6.48 -2.67 -16.25
N PRO A 75 -5.49 -2.70 -17.17
CA PRO A 75 -5.34 -1.67 -18.20
C PRO A 75 -6.62 -1.53 -19.02
N ASN A 76 -6.88 -0.34 -19.57
CA ASN A 76 -8.12 -0.08 -20.32
C ASN A 76 -8.29 -1.05 -21.50
N GLN A 77 -7.21 -1.53 -22.12
CA GLN A 77 -7.28 -2.56 -23.16
C GLN A 77 -7.98 -3.83 -22.65
N VAL A 78 -7.52 -4.39 -21.53
CA VAL A 78 -8.09 -5.59 -20.91
C VAL A 78 -9.53 -5.33 -20.44
N LEU A 79 -9.80 -4.14 -19.89
CA LEU A 79 -11.16 -3.77 -19.49
C LEU A 79 -12.12 -3.66 -20.68
N LYS A 80 -11.66 -3.17 -21.84
CA LYS A 80 -12.45 -3.13 -23.08
C LYS A 80 -12.74 -4.53 -23.60
N GLU A 81 -11.72 -5.38 -23.69
CA GLU A 81 -11.86 -6.78 -24.14
C GLU A 81 -12.85 -7.57 -23.27
N ARG A 82 -12.88 -7.29 -21.96
CA ARG A 82 -13.81 -7.94 -21.01
C ARG A 82 -15.17 -7.24 -20.86
N GLY A 83 -15.40 -6.12 -21.56
CA GLY A 83 -16.65 -5.35 -21.41
C GLY A 83 -16.83 -4.66 -20.04
N LEU A 84 -15.73 -4.43 -19.31
CA LEU A 84 -15.73 -3.92 -17.93
C LEU A 84 -15.44 -2.42 -17.81
N MET A 85 -15.34 -1.69 -18.93
CA MET A 85 -15.04 -0.24 -18.92
C MET A 85 -16.01 0.57 -18.04
N LYS A 86 -17.29 0.22 -18.01
CA LYS A 86 -18.32 0.88 -17.19
C LYS A 86 -18.32 0.43 -15.73
N LYS A 87 -17.52 -0.58 -15.39
CA LYS A 87 -17.39 -1.16 -14.06
C LYS A 87 -16.03 -0.86 -13.43
N LYS A 88 -15.31 0.15 -13.93
CA LYS A 88 -14.04 0.57 -13.35
C LYS A 88 -14.26 0.98 -11.88
N GLY A 89 -13.54 0.34 -10.97
CA GLY A 89 -13.71 0.51 -9.53
C GLY A 89 -14.55 -0.59 -8.86
N PHE A 90 -15.19 -1.48 -9.61
CA PHE A 90 -15.80 -2.71 -9.07
C PHE A 90 -14.75 -3.82 -8.95
N PRO A 91 -14.95 -4.83 -8.08
CA PRO A 91 -13.98 -5.89 -7.83
C PRO A 91 -13.43 -6.55 -9.10
N GLU A 92 -14.27 -6.82 -10.09
CA GLU A 92 -13.88 -7.47 -11.36
C GLU A 92 -12.97 -6.61 -12.26
N SER A 93 -12.88 -5.30 -12.01
CA SER A 93 -11.99 -4.40 -12.74
C SER A 93 -10.55 -4.38 -12.19
N TYR A 94 -10.30 -5.03 -11.05
CA TYR A 94 -8.98 -5.09 -10.42
C TYR A 94 -8.29 -6.43 -10.65
N ASP A 95 -6.98 -6.37 -10.83
CA ASP A 95 -6.09 -7.51 -10.66
C ASP A 95 -5.87 -7.78 -9.16
N MET A 96 -6.85 -8.45 -8.55
CA MET A 96 -6.83 -8.78 -7.13
C MET A 96 -5.68 -9.73 -6.75
N HIS A 97 -5.27 -10.60 -7.67
CA HIS A 97 -4.13 -11.49 -7.43
C HIS A 97 -2.84 -10.69 -7.30
N ARG A 98 -2.59 -9.72 -8.18
CA ARG A 98 -1.42 -8.84 -8.08
C ARG A 98 -1.44 -7.97 -6.81
N LEU A 99 -2.61 -7.48 -6.39
CA LEU A 99 -2.74 -6.72 -5.14
C LEU A 99 -2.43 -7.57 -3.90
N VAL A 100 -2.99 -8.78 -3.82
CA VAL A 100 -2.72 -9.70 -2.70
C VAL A 100 -1.24 -10.10 -2.69
N LYS A 101 -0.66 -10.40 -3.86
CA LYS A 101 0.77 -10.71 -3.98
C LYS A 101 1.63 -9.55 -3.49
N PHE A 102 1.31 -8.31 -3.87
CA PHE A 102 2.03 -7.11 -3.43
C PHE A 102 2.06 -6.98 -1.90
N VAL A 103 0.91 -7.14 -1.24
CA VAL A 103 0.82 -7.07 0.23
C VAL A 103 1.55 -8.26 0.89
N SER A 104 1.45 -9.44 0.28
CA SER A 104 2.14 -10.64 0.73
C SER A 104 3.65 -10.45 0.69
N ASP A 105 4.22 -10.01 -0.45
CA ASP A 105 5.65 -9.79 -0.63
C ASP A 105 6.20 -8.77 0.39
N LEU A 106 5.44 -7.70 0.66
CA LEU A 106 5.78 -6.74 1.72
C LEU A 106 5.82 -7.40 3.11
N LYS A 107 4.83 -8.24 3.43
CA LYS A 107 4.78 -8.95 4.72
C LYS A 107 5.77 -10.09 4.85
N SER A 108 6.29 -10.59 3.74
CA SER A 108 7.35 -11.60 3.68
C SER A 108 8.76 -11.03 3.74
N GLY A 109 8.95 -9.71 3.87
CA GLY A 109 10.28 -9.13 4.01
C GLY A 109 11.05 -8.97 2.68
N VAL A 110 10.36 -9.03 1.53
CA VAL A 110 11.01 -8.84 0.22
C VAL A 110 11.56 -7.41 0.13
N PRO A 111 12.86 -7.22 -0.18
CA PRO A 111 13.52 -5.91 -0.06
C PRO A 111 12.96 -4.86 -1.02
N ASN A 112 12.58 -5.25 -2.24
CA ASN A 112 12.03 -4.38 -3.27
C ASN A 112 10.75 -5.01 -3.81
N VAL A 113 9.62 -4.31 -3.69
CA VAL A 113 8.32 -4.76 -4.19
C VAL A 113 7.75 -3.70 -5.12
N THR A 114 7.31 -4.07 -6.32
CA THR A 114 6.76 -3.12 -7.30
C THR A 114 5.24 -3.05 -7.24
N ALA A 115 4.72 -1.83 -7.36
CA ALA A 115 3.29 -1.56 -7.51
C ALA A 115 3.02 -0.82 -8.83
N PRO A 116 2.03 -1.24 -9.61
CA PRO A 116 1.61 -0.48 -10.78
C PRO A 116 1.05 0.88 -10.39
N VAL A 117 1.18 1.87 -11.27
CA VAL A 117 0.74 3.25 -11.02
C VAL A 117 -0.41 3.61 -11.94
N TYR A 118 -1.46 4.20 -11.37
CA TYR A 118 -2.58 4.76 -12.13
C TYR A 118 -2.38 6.25 -12.36
N SER A 119 -2.67 6.71 -13.58
CA SER A 119 -2.68 8.13 -13.91
C SER A 119 -4.10 8.59 -14.20
N HIS A 120 -4.57 9.55 -13.41
CA HIS A 120 -5.84 10.23 -13.67
C HIS A 120 -5.77 11.16 -14.90
N LEU A 121 -4.57 11.48 -15.40
CA LEU A 121 -4.40 12.30 -16.60
C LEU A 121 -4.73 11.52 -17.87
N ILE A 122 -4.22 10.29 -17.98
CA ILE A 122 -4.51 9.39 -19.12
C ILE A 122 -5.69 8.45 -18.83
N TYR A 123 -6.20 8.48 -17.60
CA TYR A 123 -7.28 7.62 -17.11
C TYR A 123 -7.00 6.11 -17.31
N ASP A 124 -5.75 5.71 -17.08
CA ASP A 124 -5.26 4.34 -17.25
C ASP A 124 -4.07 4.03 -16.34
N VAL A 125 -3.73 2.74 -16.25
CA VAL A 125 -2.46 2.29 -15.68
C VAL A 125 -1.31 2.74 -16.59
N ILE A 126 -0.26 3.30 -16.01
CA ILE A 126 0.91 3.78 -16.75
C ILE A 126 1.75 2.58 -17.21
N PRO A 127 1.95 2.38 -18.53
CA PRO A 127 2.87 1.37 -19.03
C PRO A 127 4.29 1.64 -18.51
N ASP A 128 4.97 0.61 -18.02
CA ASP A 128 6.34 0.67 -17.47
C ASP A 128 6.54 1.71 -16.35
N GLY A 129 5.45 2.20 -15.75
CA GLY A 129 5.46 3.22 -14.71
C GLY A 129 5.41 2.67 -13.29
N ASP A 130 5.80 1.42 -13.09
CA ASP A 130 5.74 0.74 -11.79
C ASP A 130 6.58 1.48 -10.73
N LYS A 131 5.97 1.73 -9.56
CA LYS A 131 6.65 2.30 -8.41
C LYS A 131 7.29 1.19 -7.59
N THR A 132 8.60 1.29 -7.37
CA THR A 132 9.32 0.39 -6.45
C THR A 132 9.19 0.88 -5.01
N VAL A 133 8.73 -0.01 -4.13
CA VAL A 133 8.69 0.15 -2.68
C VAL A 133 9.86 -0.61 -2.09
N VAL A 134 10.80 0.13 -1.49
CA VAL A 134 12.00 -0.44 -0.85
C VAL A 134 11.76 -0.52 0.65
N GLN A 135 12.04 -1.68 1.25
CA GLN A 135 11.88 -1.86 2.70
C GLN A 135 12.80 -0.93 3.52
N PRO A 136 12.34 -0.46 4.70
CA PRO A 136 13.09 0.41 5.60
C PRO A 136 14.14 -0.32 6.45
#